data_AF-A0A2W6ZPV3-F1
#
_entry.id   AF-A0A2W6ZPV3-F1
#
_cell.length_a   1.000
_cell.length_b   1.000
_cell.length_c   1.000
_cell.angle_alpha   90.00
_cell.angle_beta   90.00
_cell.angle_gamma   90.00
#
_symmetry.space_group_name_H-M   'P 1'
#
loop_
_entity.id
_entity.type
_entity.pdbx_description
1 polymer ?
#
loop_
_entity_poly.entity_id
_entity_poly.type
_entity_poly.pdbx_seq_one_letter_code
_entity_poly.pdbx_strand_id
1 'polypeptide(L)'
;MEPDTSKTPSAVDRASIRGASVTTEEGGRLNAFATEPRMEVVSADRGWGFHERAEKLNGRLAMLGFMALLITESARGGEAFTRGILGIG
;
A
#
# COMPACT_ATOMS: atom_id res chain seq x y z
N MET A 1 -38.61 -44.40 8.59
CA MET A 1 -38.51 -43.13 7.85
C MET A 1 -38.90 -42.04 8.84
N GLU A 2 -37.95 -41.66 9.70
CA GLU A 2 -38.14 -40.67 10.77
C GLU A 2 -38.05 -39.28 10.13
N PRO A 3 -39.04 -38.39 10.25
CA PRO A 3 -38.95 -37.06 9.65
C PRO A 3 -37.88 -36.22 10.37
N ASP A 4 -37.00 -35.61 9.56
CA ASP A 4 -35.88 -34.76 9.96
C ASP A 4 -36.22 -33.85 11.14
N THR A 5 -35.48 -34.03 12.23
CA THR A 5 -35.35 -33.02 13.28
C THR A 5 -34.58 -31.84 12.69
N SER A 6 -35.32 -30.90 12.11
CA SER A 6 -34.79 -29.61 11.71
C SER A 6 -34.10 -28.97 12.91
N LYS A 7 -32.76 -28.95 12.88
CA LYS A 7 -31.96 -28.08 13.74
C LYS A 7 -32.37 -26.65 13.42
N THR A 8 -33.31 -26.11 14.19
CA THR A 8 -33.58 -24.68 14.21
C THR A 8 -32.25 -23.98 14.48
N PRO A 9 -31.74 -23.14 13.57
CA PRO A 9 -30.48 -22.45 13.79
C PRO A 9 -30.62 -21.59 15.04
N SER A 10 -29.86 -21.94 16.07
CA SER A 10 -29.84 -21.23 17.34
C SER A 10 -29.47 -19.78 17.08
N ALA A 11 -30.12 -18.84 17.77
CA ALA A 11 -30.01 -17.40 17.55
C ALA A 11 -28.58 -16.84 17.61
N VAL A 12 -27.62 -17.65 18.08
CA VAL A 12 -26.16 -17.43 18.06
C VAL A 12 -25.62 -17.15 16.66
N ASP A 13 -26.20 -17.73 15.60
CA ASP A 13 -25.73 -17.52 14.21
C ASP A 13 -26.06 -16.13 13.64
N ARG A 14 -27.00 -15.39 14.25
CA ARG A 14 -27.47 -14.09 13.71
C ARG A 14 -26.69 -12.88 14.22
N ALA A 15 -25.84 -13.05 15.22
CA ALA A 15 -25.09 -11.95 15.84
C ALA A 15 -23.57 -12.14 15.69
N SER A 16 -23.10 -12.49 14.49
CA SER A 16 -21.69 -12.29 14.13
C SER A 16 -21.47 -10.79 13.91
N ILE A 17 -21.19 -10.06 14.99
CA ILE A 17 -20.74 -8.67 14.91
C ILE A 17 -19.34 -8.72 14.29
N ARG A 18 -19.19 -8.20 13.06
CA ARG A 18 -17.90 -8.15 12.36
C ARG A 18 -16.83 -7.53 13.25
N GLY A 19 -15.79 -8.31 13.58
CA GLY A 19 -14.67 -7.85 14.41
C GLY A 19 -14.91 -7.89 15.91
N ALA A 20 -15.92 -8.61 16.40
CA ALA A 20 -16.09 -8.88 17.83
C ALA A 20 -16.35 -10.38 18.10
N SER A 21 -15.73 -10.91 19.15
CA SER A 21 -16.05 -12.24 19.66
C SER A 21 -17.19 -12.11 20.68
N VAL A 22 -18.22 -12.94 20.53
CA VAL A 22 -19.43 -12.87 21.36
C VAL A 22 -19.52 -14.11 22.23
N THR A 23 -19.67 -13.92 23.54
CA THR A 23 -19.94 -15.00 24.49
C THR A 23 -21.23 -14.70 25.25
N THR A 24 -21.99 -15.74 25.58
CA THR A 24 -23.19 -15.62 26.43
C THR A 24 -22.87 -16.20 27.80
N GLU A 25 -23.02 -15.39 28.85
CA GLU A 25 -22.83 -15.82 30.23
C GLU A 25 -23.96 -16.75 30.68
N GLU A 26 -23.70 -17.54 31.73
CA GLU A 26 -24.70 -18.42 32.36
C GLU A 26 -25.95 -17.65 32.82
N GLY A 27 -25.81 -16.37 33.18
CA GLY A 27 -26.91 -15.46 33.52
C GLY A 27 -27.68 -14.87 32.34
N GLY A 28 -27.47 -15.36 31.11
CA GLY A 28 -28.18 -14.91 29.91
C GLY A 28 -27.78 -13.54 29.37
N ARG A 29 -26.67 -12.97 29.88
CA ARG A 29 -26.12 -11.70 29.37
C ARG A 29 -25.21 -11.95 28.16
N LEU A 30 -25.35 -11.09 27.15
CA LEU A 30 -24.53 -11.12 25.94
C LEU A 30 -23.32 -10.19 26.12
N ASN A 31 -22.11 -10.73 26.00
CA ASN A 31 -20.87 -9.96 25.99
C ASN A 31 -20.26 -9.95 24.59
N ALA A 32 -19.83 -8.78 24.14
CA ALA A 32 -19.09 -8.60 22.89
C ALA A 32 -17.70 -8.03 23.21
N PHE A 33 -16.65 -8.76 22.85
CA PHE A 33 -15.26 -8.36 23.01
C PHE A 33 -14.69 -7.91 21.67
N ALA A 34 -13.97 -6.79 21.65
CA ALA A 34 -13.30 -6.32 20.44
C ALA A 34 -12.24 -7.34 20.01
N THR A 35 -12.30 -7.77 18.74
CA THR A 35 -11.24 -8.56 18.11
C THR A 35 -10.21 -7.61 17.53
N GLU A 36 -8.96 -7.72 17.97
CA GLU A 36 -7.88 -6.90 17.42
C GLU A 36 -7.58 -7.32 15.97
N PRO A 37 -7.54 -6.36 15.03
CA PRO A 37 -7.08 -6.63 13.68
C PRO A 37 -5.62 -7.10 13.72
N ARG A 38 -5.31 -8.18 12.98
CA ARG A 38 -3.91 -8.61 12.86
C ARG A 38 -3.14 -7.60 12.01
N MET A 39 -2.00 -7.15 12.52
CA MET A 39 -1.08 -6.31 11.76
C MET A 39 -0.45 -7.13 10.64
N GLU A 40 -0.80 -6.83 9.39
CA GLU A 40 -0.20 -7.44 8.22
C GLU A 40 1.08 -6.66 7.85
N VAL A 41 2.22 -7.36 7.87
CA VAL A 41 3.49 -6.78 7.42
C VAL A 41 3.51 -6.81 5.90
N VAL A 42 3.36 -5.64 5.28
CA VAL A 42 3.51 -5.49 3.84
C VAL A 42 5.00 -5.40 3.52
N SER A 43 5.45 -6.16 2.52
CA SER A 43 6.83 -6.12 2.06
C SER A 43 7.18 -4.75 1.45
N ALA A 44 8.45 -4.34 1.56
CA ALA A 44 8.91 -3.01 1.16
C ALA A 44 8.67 -2.68 -0.33
N ASP A 45 8.48 -3.69 -1.17
CA ASP A 45 8.16 -3.60 -2.59
C ASP A 45 6.67 -3.44 -2.90
N ARG A 46 5.78 -3.65 -1.91
CA ARG A 46 4.32 -3.58 -2.07
C ARG A 46 3.66 -2.49 -1.23
N GLY A 47 4.45 -1.66 -0.55
CA GLY A 47 3.99 -0.49 0.19
C GLY A 47 3.82 0.75 -0.68
N TRP A 48 2.99 1.69 -0.25
CA TRP A 48 2.92 3.02 -0.83
C TRP A 48 4.17 3.82 -0.44
N GLY A 49 4.94 4.32 -1.41
CA GLY A 49 6.17 5.09 -1.15
C GLY A 49 7.22 4.97 -2.25
N PHE A 50 8.47 5.26 -1.89
CA PHE A 50 9.61 5.11 -2.79
C PHE A 50 9.96 3.65 -2.97
N HIS A 51 10.09 3.23 -4.23
CA HIS A 51 10.44 1.86 -4.58
C HIS A 51 11.91 1.81 -4.97
N GLU A 52 12.66 0.86 -4.44
CA GLU A 52 14.11 0.72 -4.67
C GLU A 52 14.47 0.69 -6.17
N ARG A 53 13.62 0.05 -6.99
CA ARG A 53 13.81 -0.01 -8.45
C ARG A 53 13.64 1.37 -9.11
N ALA A 54 12.65 2.14 -8.67
CA ALA A 54 12.38 3.48 -9.18
C ALA A 54 13.49 4.45 -8.77
N GLU A 55 13.99 4.36 -7.54
CA GLU A 55 15.12 5.17 -7.07
C GLU A 55 16.40 4.88 -7.86
N LYS A 56 16.73 3.61 -8.05
CA LYS A 56 17.88 3.18 -8.86
C LYS A 56 17.77 3.67 -10.31
N LEU A 57 16.56 3.62 -10.89
CA LEU A 57 16.33 4.11 -12.24
C LEU A 57 16.50 5.64 -12.31
N ASN A 58 15.86 6.38 -11.41
CA ASN A 58 15.93 7.84 -11.36
C ASN A 58 17.37 8.32 -11.15
N GLY A 59 18.13 7.67 -10.27
CA GLY A 59 19.54 7.98 -10.04
C GLY A 59 20.40 7.79 -11.30
N ARG A 60 20.16 6.72 -12.08
CA ARG A 60 20.87 6.49 -13.35
C ARG A 60 20.51 7.53 -14.40
N LEU A 61 19.22 7.85 -14.53
CA LEU A 61 18.77 8.88 -15.46
C LEU A 61 19.36 10.26 -15.10
N ALA A 62 19.48 10.58 -13.82
CA ALA A 62 20.13 11.81 -13.36
C ALA A 62 21.62 11.84 -13.73
N MET A 63 22.35 10.74 -13.54
CA MET A 63 23.77 10.65 -13.95
C MET A 63 23.93 10.84 -15.47
N LEU A 64 23.07 10.21 -16.27
CA LEU A 64 23.07 10.37 -17.73
C LEU A 64 22.72 11.80 -18.15
N GLY A 65 21.71 12.42 -17.52
CA GLY A 65 21.32 13.79 -17.78
C GLY A 65 22.44 14.78 -17.46
N PHE A 66 23.14 14.60 -16.35
CA PHE A 66 24.29 15.42 -15.99
C PHE A 66 25.45 15.27 -16.99
N MET A 67 25.79 14.05 -17.38
CA MET A 67 26.82 13.80 -18.39
C MET A 67 26.43 14.40 -19.75
N ALA A 68 25.17 14.27 -20.16
CA ALA A 68 24.68 14.86 -21.39
C ALA A 68 24.80 16.39 -21.37
N LEU A 69 24.51 17.03 -20.23
CA LEU A 69 24.70 18.48 -20.06
C LEU A 69 26.17 18.88 -20.20
N LEU A 70 27.09 18.19 -19.53
CA LEU A 70 28.53 18.49 -19.62
C LEU A 70 29.06 18.36 -21.05
N ILE A 71 28.68 17.28 -21.76
CA ILE A 71 29.09 17.05 -23.15
C ILE A 71 28.53 18.15 -24.04
N THR A 72 27.24 18.46 -23.90
CA THR A 72 26.55 19.46 -24.71
C THR A 72 27.14 20.84 -24.50
N GLU A 73 27.46 21.19 -23.26
CA GLU A 73 28.06 22.48 -22.91
C GLU A 73 29.49 22.59 -23.44
N SER A 74 30.27 21.52 -23.33
CA SER A 74 31.64 21.46 -23.87
C SER A 74 31.65 21.55 -25.40
N ALA A 75 30.71 20.87 -26.07
CA ALA A 75 30.62 20.86 -27.52
C ALA A 75 30.09 22.17 -28.12
N ARG A 76 29.29 22.93 -27.36
CA ARG A 76 28.66 24.19 -27.82
C ARG A 76 29.27 25.45 -27.22
N GLY A 77 30.37 25.32 -26.47
CA GLY A 77 31.18 26.44 -26.00
C GLY A 77 30.57 27.24 -24.84
N GLY A 78 29.75 26.63 -23.99
CA GLY A 78 29.24 27.30 -22.78
C GLY A 78 27.88 28.01 -22.90
N GLU A 79 27.18 27.87 -24.03
CA GLU A 79 25.92 28.58 -24.28
C GLU A 79 24.73 27.64 -24.57
N ALA A 80 24.92 26.32 -24.52
CA ALA A 80 23.88 25.39 -24.93
C ALA A 80 22.65 25.46 -24.01
N PHE A 81 22.89 25.59 -22.71
CA PHE A 81 21.84 25.74 -21.72
C PHE A 81 21.05 27.05 -21.92
N THR A 82 21.78 28.16 -22.07
CA THR A 82 21.25 29.52 -22.17
C THR A 82 20.45 29.73 -23.46
N ARG A 83 20.97 29.27 -24.60
CA ARG A 83 20.31 29.41 -25.91
C ARG A 83 19.24 28.35 -26.16
N GLY A 84 19.45 27.12 -25.68
CA GLY A 84 18.58 25.98 -25.98
C GLY A 84 17.39 25.80 -25.03
N ILE A 85 17.58 26.01 -23.73
CA ILE A 85 16.53 25.78 -22.72
C ILE A 85 15.90 27.11 -22.28
N LEU A 86 16.72 28.15 -22.08
CA LEU A 86 16.25 29.44 -21.58
C LEU A 86 15.87 30.42 -22.71
N GLY A 87 16.26 30.14 -23.96
CA GLY A 87 15.86 30.90 -25.15
C GLY A 87 16.42 32.32 -25.21
N ILE A 88 17.45 32.63 -24.40
CA ILE A 88 18.13 33.91 -24.40
C ILE A 88 19.47 33.74 -25.13
N GLY A 89 19.63 34.39 -26.29
CA GLY A 89 20.85 34.36 -27.08
C GLY A 89 20.67 34.90 -28.48
#